data_AF-A0A960UBS1-F1
#
_entry.id   AF-A0A960UBS1-F1
#
_cell.length_a   1.000
_cell.length_b   1.000
_cell.length_c   1.000
_cell.angle_alpha   90.00
_cell.angle_beta   90.00
_cell.angle_gamma   90.00
#
_symmetry.space_group_name_H-M   'P 1'
#
loop_
_entity.id
_entity.type
_entity.pdbx_description
1 polymer ?
#
loop_
_entity_poly.entity_id
_entity_poly.type
_entity_poly.pdbx_seq_one_letter_code
_entity_poly.pdbx_strand_id
1 'polypeptide(L)'
;YPTKDLSPKVLKIIQDYVQYSGANPHAHNLIFQLFNNYGFLGVLSYSLLSLYLSILLIKSFLKKKVSVFILIPLSALLSVFMQELFDYTIPDSIIFYLVIVLLGILAASYRSKIIYTVTLSLNPYVRKITLTGLFIFMFTSFLLSYNYQLADQIENLFYKEIQHDNFHNFRFRVPLAASPNVKKFIQLDKKYLPLRVDEKRELFTGEIYLELSREGLPFLKKAEDRFLRCVKLNPRSAFCYRELSEIARMNKEEEKAGQLLDKYKALDPLHLIK
;
A
#
# COMPACT_ATOMS: atom_id res chain seq x y z
N TYR A 1 -21.56 -0.44 -15.67
CA TYR A 1 -22.42 -1.45 -16.31
C TYR A 1 -23.82 -1.31 -15.75
N PRO A 2 -24.89 -1.35 -16.56
CA PRO A 2 -26.23 -1.10 -16.08
C PRO A 2 -26.71 -2.33 -15.30
N THR A 3 -26.68 -2.24 -13.97
CA THR A 3 -27.29 -3.24 -13.07
C THR A 3 -28.81 -3.21 -13.10
N LYS A 4 -29.41 -2.24 -13.80
CA LYS A 4 -30.86 -2.02 -13.90
C LYS A 4 -31.61 -3.16 -14.60
N ASP A 5 -30.92 -3.94 -15.42
CA ASP A 5 -31.51 -5.05 -16.18
C ASP A 5 -31.33 -6.41 -15.47
N LEU A 6 -30.69 -6.44 -14.30
CA LEU A 6 -30.47 -7.68 -13.56
C LEU A 6 -31.70 -8.01 -12.70
N SER A 7 -32.14 -9.27 -12.76
CA SER A 7 -33.22 -9.75 -11.90
C SER A 7 -32.83 -9.67 -10.41
N PRO A 8 -33.79 -9.47 -9.48
CA PRO A 8 -33.51 -9.44 -8.04
C PRO A 8 -32.79 -10.69 -7.52
N LYS A 9 -33.05 -11.85 -8.13
CA LYS A 9 -32.37 -13.12 -7.79
C LYS A 9 -30.90 -13.12 -8.20
N VAL A 10 -30.57 -12.60 -9.38
CA VAL A 10 -29.18 -12.48 -9.86
C VAL A 10 -28.42 -11.43 -9.05
N LEU A 11 -29.08 -10.31 -8.72
CA LEU A 11 -28.55 -9.31 -7.81
C LEU A 11 -28.21 -9.92 -6.44
N LYS A 12 -29.12 -10.72 -5.88
CA LYS A 12 -28.89 -11.41 -4.61
C LYS A 12 -27.75 -12.43 -4.70
N ILE A 13 -27.67 -13.22 -5.77
CA ILE A 13 -26.56 -14.17 -5.98
C ILE A 13 -25.22 -13.44 -6.12
N ILE A 14 -25.18 -12.30 -6.82
CA ILE A 14 -23.96 -11.48 -6.91
C ILE A 14 -23.64 -10.86 -5.56
N GLN A 15 -24.62 -10.34 -4.83
CA GLN A 15 -24.42 -9.82 -3.47
C GLN A 15 -23.89 -10.90 -2.53
N ASP A 16 -24.48 -12.08 -2.53
CA ASP A 16 -24.04 -13.23 -1.73
C ASP A 16 -22.65 -13.70 -2.20
N TYR A 17 -22.40 -13.80 -3.50
CA TYR A 17 -21.08 -14.18 -4.03
C TYR A 17 -20.00 -13.18 -3.63
N VAL A 18 -20.25 -11.88 -3.69
CA VAL A 18 -19.24 -10.86 -3.30
C VAL A 18 -19.15 -10.74 -1.76
N GLN A 19 -20.25 -10.94 -1.02
CA GLN A 19 -20.26 -10.97 0.46
C GLN A 19 -19.54 -12.18 1.05
N TYR A 20 -19.60 -13.35 0.39
CA TYR A 20 -19.12 -14.62 0.96
C TYR A 20 -17.93 -15.24 0.21
N SER A 21 -17.73 -14.95 -1.08
CA SER A 21 -16.54 -15.39 -1.82
C SER A 21 -15.44 -14.38 -1.56
N GLY A 22 -14.62 -14.67 -0.55
CA GLY A 22 -13.37 -13.97 -0.35
C GLY A 22 -12.49 -14.15 -1.57
N ALA A 23 -12.53 -13.21 -2.50
CA ALA A 23 -11.39 -13.02 -3.38
C ALA A 23 -10.24 -12.66 -2.45
N ASN A 24 -9.31 -13.59 -2.23
CA ASN A 24 -8.09 -13.32 -1.50
C ASN A 24 -7.33 -12.27 -2.32
N PRO A 25 -7.37 -10.97 -1.98
CA PRO A 25 -6.91 -9.93 -2.91
C PRO A 25 -5.39 -9.83 -2.95
N HIS A 26 -4.71 -10.61 -2.12
CA HIS A 26 -3.27 -10.58 -1.99
C HIS A 26 -2.69 -11.92 -2.46
N ALA A 27 -2.47 -12.01 -3.77
CA ALA A 27 -1.28 -12.70 -4.23
C ALA A 27 -0.10 -11.86 -3.71
N HIS A 28 0.36 -12.21 -2.50
CA HIS A 28 1.42 -11.47 -1.84
C HIS A 28 2.71 -11.60 -2.65
N ASN A 29 3.37 -10.45 -2.89
CA ASN A 29 4.73 -10.31 -3.42
C ASN A 29 5.60 -11.56 -3.16
N LEU A 30 5.71 -12.45 -4.15
CA LEU A 30 6.27 -13.80 -3.98
C LEU A 30 7.68 -13.76 -3.37
N ILE A 31 8.50 -12.80 -3.79
CA ILE A 31 9.87 -12.67 -3.30
C ILE A 31 9.85 -12.18 -1.86
N PHE A 32 9.11 -11.10 -1.57
CA PHE A 32 9.00 -10.61 -0.21
C PHE A 32 8.41 -11.67 0.72
N GLN A 33 7.39 -12.41 0.29
CA GLN A 33 6.75 -13.48 1.05
C GLN A 33 7.72 -14.65 1.29
N LEU A 34 8.49 -15.05 0.28
CA LEU A 34 9.53 -16.07 0.43
C LEU A 34 10.50 -15.68 1.54
N PHE A 35 11.00 -14.44 1.54
CA PHE A 35 11.89 -13.96 2.60
C PHE A 35 11.14 -13.78 3.93
N ASN A 36 9.92 -13.25 3.94
CA ASN A 36 9.12 -13.06 5.14
C ASN A 36 8.76 -14.38 5.84
N ASN A 37 8.64 -15.48 5.10
CA ASN A 37 8.44 -16.83 5.66
C ASN A 37 9.60 -17.29 6.56
N TYR A 38 10.79 -16.70 6.41
CA TYR A 38 11.93 -16.90 7.32
C TYR A 38 11.97 -15.88 8.47
N GLY A 39 10.88 -15.15 8.69
CA GLY A 39 10.74 -14.13 9.73
C GLY A 39 11.73 -12.98 9.58
N PHE A 40 12.17 -12.41 10.71
CA PHE A 40 13.09 -11.27 10.76
C PHE A 40 14.38 -11.50 9.95
N LEU A 41 14.94 -12.72 10.00
CA LEU A 41 16.18 -13.05 9.30
C LEU A 41 16.01 -12.97 7.78
N GLY A 42 14.86 -13.38 7.25
CA GLY A 42 14.61 -13.28 5.82
C GLY A 42 14.36 -11.85 5.37
N VAL A 43 13.59 -11.06 6.13
CA VAL A 43 13.43 -9.61 5.85
C VAL A 43 14.77 -8.89 5.90
N LEU A 44 15.63 -9.21 6.87
CA LEU A 44 16.99 -8.68 6.97
C LEU A 44 17.83 -9.08 5.75
N SER A 45 17.78 -10.35 5.35
CA SER A 45 18.51 -10.87 4.18
C SER A 45 18.07 -10.18 2.88
N TYR A 46 16.76 -9.98 2.70
CA TYR A 46 16.19 -9.24 1.57
C TYR A 46 16.65 -7.78 1.53
N SER A 47 16.66 -7.13 2.70
CA SER A 47 17.12 -5.75 2.85
C SER A 47 18.61 -5.62 2.54
N LEU A 48 19.43 -6.55 3.04
CA LEU A 48 20.87 -6.61 2.76
C LEU A 48 21.15 -6.88 1.28
N LEU A 49 20.36 -7.76 0.63
CA LEU A 49 20.49 -8.04 -0.80
C LEU A 49 20.12 -6.81 -1.64
N SER A 50 19.02 -6.13 -1.32
CA SER A 50 18.60 -4.89 -1.98
C SER A 50 19.64 -3.77 -1.81
N LEU A 51 20.20 -3.64 -0.61
CA LEU A 51 21.28 -2.69 -0.32
C LEU A 51 22.55 -3.05 -1.10
N TYR A 52 22.92 -4.33 -1.13
CA TYR A 52 24.08 -4.83 -1.87
C TYR A 52 23.95 -4.52 -3.38
N LEU A 53 22.80 -4.82 -3.98
CA LEU A 53 22.52 -4.50 -5.39
C LEU A 53 22.57 -2.99 -5.65
N SER A 54 22.03 -2.17 -4.73
CA SER A 54 22.12 -0.71 -4.81
C SER A 54 23.57 -0.22 -4.77
N ILE A 55 24.40 -0.78 -3.87
CA ILE A 55 25.82 -0.46 -3.79
C ILE A 55 26.55 -0.87 -5.08
N LEU A 56 26.25 -2.05 -5.64
CA LEU A 56 26.84 -2.49 -6.91
C LEU A 56 26.43 -1.59 -8.07
N LEU A 57 25.18 -1.15 -8.11
CA LEU A 57 24.69 -0.22 -9.13
C LEU A 57 25.39 1.14 -9.01
N ILE A 58 25.47 1.71 -7.79
CA ILE A 58 26.20 2.96 -7.52
C ILE A 58 27.67 2.83 -7.92
N LYS A 59 28.35 1.76 -7.48
CA LYS A 59 29.75 1.50 -7.85
C LYS A 59 29.93 1.38 -9.36
N SER A 60 28.98 0.76 -10.05
CA SER A 60 28.98 0.68 -11.51
C SER A 60 28.85 2.06 -12.13
N PHE A 61 27.90 2.88 -11.67
CA PHE A 61 27.78 4.27 -12.09
C PHE A 61 29.01 5.10 -11.82
N LEU A 62 29.76 4.85 -10.73
CA LEU A 62 31.01 5.54 -10.37
C LEU A 62 32.22 5.18 -11.26
N LYS A 63 32.13 4.17 -12.14
CA LYS A 63 33.15 3.89 -13.16
C LYS A 63 33.00 4.81 -14.39
N LYS A 64 34.12 5.27 -14.98
CA LYS A 64 34.12 6.13 -16.19
C LYS A 64 33.50 5.44 -17.41
N LYS A 65 33.65 4.12 -17.49
CA LYS A 65 33.04 3.25 -18.50
C LYS A 65 32.28 2.15 -17.76
N VAL A 66 31.03 1.94 -18.14
CA VAL A 66 30.17 0.92 -17.53
C VAL A 66 29.72 -0.05 -18.61
N SER A 67 29.83 -1.34 -18.33
CA SER A 67 29.31 -2.38 -19.21
C SER A 67 27.79 -2.41 -19.13
N VAL A 68 27.13 -2.37 -20.29
CA VAL A 68 25.66 -2.51 -20.40
C VAL A 68 25.20 -3.84 -19.79
N PHE A 69 26.00 -4.90 -19.91
CA PHE A 69 25.72 -6.24 -19.37
C PHE A 69 25.75 -6.32 -17.83
N ILE A 70 26.30 -5.30 -17.17
CA ILE A 70 26.24 -5.17 -15.71
C ILE A 70 25.12 -4.19 -15.33
N LEU A 71 25.00 -3.09 -16.07
CA LEU A 71 24.08 -2.02 -15.76
C LEU A 71 22.61 -2.43 -15.91
N ILE A 72 22.25 -3.07 -17.03
CA ILE A 72 20.87 -3.47 -17.30
C ILE A 72 20.39 -4.50 -16.27
N PRO A 73 21.13 -5.59 -15.99
CA PRO A 73 20.62 -6.58 -15.04
C PRO A 73 20.58 -6.07 -13.61
N LEU A 74 21.53 -5.25 -13.17
CA LEU A 74 21.47 -4.63 -11.85
C LEU A 74 20.27 -3.69 -11.72
N SER A 75 20.00 -2.89 -12.75
CA SER A 75 18.85 -1.96 -12.75
C SER A 75 17.53 -2.71 -12.78
N ALA A 76 17.43 -3.78 -13.57
CA ALA A 76 16.23 -4.61 -13.65
C ALA A 76 15.99 -5.40 -12.35
N LEU A 77 17.04 -5.95 -11.72
CA LEU A 77 16.90 -6.57 -10.40
C LEU A 77 16.48 -5.56 -9.35
N LEU A 78 17.14 -4.39 -9.27
CA LEU A 78 16.72 -3.35 -8.33
C LEU A 78 15.26 -2.94 -8.56
N SER A 79 14.84 -2.82 -9.82
CA SER A 79 13.45 -2.53 -10.17
C SER A 79 12.50 -3.61 -9.69
N VAL A 80 12.80 -4.89 -9.90
CA VAL A 80 11.97 -6.02 -9.43
C VAL A 80 11.87 -6.03 -7.90
N PHE A 81 13.00 -5.86 -7.19
CA PHE A 81 13.00 -5.82 -5.72
C PHE A 81 12.23 -4.61 -5.18
N MET A 82 12.32 -3.46 -5.86
CA MET A 82 11.53 -2.28 -5.48
C MET A 82 10.06 -2.49 -5.82
N GLN A 83 9.74 -3.10 -6.95
CA GLN A 83 8.38 -3.42 -7.36
C GLN A 83 7.68 -4.32 -6.34
N GLU A 84 8.36 -5.38 -5.87
CA GLU A 84 7.89 -6.30 -4.83
C GLU A 84 7.74 -5.64 -3.45
N LEU A 85 8.32 -4.46 -3.22
CA LEU A 85 8.07 -3.66 -2.02
C LEU A 85 6.80 -2.80 -2.15
N PHE A 86 6.35 -2.51 -3.38
CA PHE A 86 5.27 -1.56 -3.67
C PHE A 86 4.02 -2.19 -4.31
N ASP A 87 3.97 -3.52 -4.43
CA ASP A 87 2.78 -4.27 -4.87
C ASP A 87 2.27 -3.86 -6.27
N TYR A 88 3.19 -3.71 -7.23
CA TYR A 88 2.77 -3.59 -8.65
C TYR A 88 2.53 -4.99 -9.21
N THR A 89 1.29 -5.23 -9.62
CA THR A 89 0.81 -6.51 -10.15
C THR A 89 1.54 -6.93 -11.44
N ILE A 90 2.45 -7.89 -11.32
CA ILE A 90 2.95 -8.73 -12.42
C ILE A 90 2.76 -10.19 -11.97
N PRO A 91 2.42 -11.13 -12.87
CA PRO A 91 2.29 -12.54 -12.50
C PRO A 91 3.58 -13.09 -11.86
N ASP A 92 3.45 -13.68 -10.66
CA ASP A 92 4.55 -14.13 -9.77
C ASP A 92 5.59 -15.03 -10.46
N SER A 93 5.16 -15.88 -11.40
CA SER A 93 6.04 -16.79 -12.14
C SER A 93 6.97 -16.04 -13.10
N ILE A 94 6.50 -14.96 -13.72
CA ILE A 94 7.29 -14.15 -14.65
C ILE A 94 8.44 -13.46 -13.90
N ILE A 95 8.20 -13.02 -12.67
CA ILE A 95 9.18 -12.34 -11.82
C ILE A 95 10.30 -13.30 -11.42
N PHE A 96 9.95 -14.51 -10.96
CA PHE A 96 10.94 -15.51 -10.58
C PHE A 96 11.89 -15.85 -11.74
N TYR A 97 11.34 -16.18 -12.93
CA TYR A 97 12.17 -16.52 -14.08
C TYR A 97 13.00 -15.32 -14.56
N LEU A 98 12.45 -14.10 -14.50
CA LEU A 98 13.19 -12.88 -14.83
C LEU A 98 14.38 -12.70 -13.90
N VAL A 99 14.20 -12.81 -12.57
CA VAL A 99 15.29 -12.69 -11.59
C VAL A 99 16.39 -13.73 -11.84
N ILE A 100 16.02 -15.00 -12.08
CA ILE A 100 16.99 -16.07 -12.37
C ILE A 100 17.80 -15.77 -13.64
N VAL A 101 17.14 -15.30 -14.70
CA VAL A 101 17.82 -14.91 -15.95
C VAL A 101 18.79 -13.74 -15.70
N LEU A 102 18.37 -12.71 -14.97
CA LEU A 102 19.21 -11.55 -14.66
C LEU A 102 20.44 -11.92 -13.82
N LEU A 103 20.26 -12.79 -12.82
CA LEU A 103 21.37 -13.33 -12.03
C LEU A 103 22.32 -14.17 -12.89
N GLY A 104 21.79 -14.97 -13.82
CA GLY A 104 22.58 -15.73 -14.79
C GLY A 104 23.44 -14.83 -15.68
N ILE A 105 22.89 -13.73 -16.20
CA ILE A 105 23.63 -12.74 -16.99
C ILE A 105 24.74 -12.10 -16.14
N LEU A 106 24.46 -11.72 -14.90
CA LEU A 106 25.47 -11.17 -14.00
C LEU A 106 26.59 -12.16 -13.70
N ALA A 107 26.26 -13.41 -13.37
CA ALA A 107 27.24 -14.47 -13.11
C ALA A 107 28.12 -14.76 -14.33
N ALA A 108 27.52 -14.83 -15.53
CA ALA A 108 28.25 -15.02 -16.78
C ALA A 108 29.18 -13.83 -17.12
N SER A 109 28.71 -12.61 -16.86
CA SER A 109 29.50 -11.39 -17.07
C SER A 109 30.70 -11.27 -16.14
N TYR A 110 30.62 -11.86 -14.94
CA TYR A 110 31.73 -11.89 -13.98
C TYR A 110 32.77 -12.97 -14.30
N ARG A 111 32.36 -14.07 -14.93
CA ARG A 111 33.23 -15.21 -15.27
C ARG A 111 34.00 -15.02 -16.57
N SER A 112 33.42 -14.37 -17.56
CA SER A 112 34.02 -14.22 -18.88
C SER A 112 34.79 -12.90 -18.99
N LYS A 113 36.12 -12.97 -19.18
CA LYS A 113 36.95 -11.82 -19.57
C LYS A 113 36.69 -11.33 -21.00
N ILE A 114 35.78 -12.00 -21.72
CA ILE A 114 35.48 -11.80 -23.14
C ILE A 114 33.96 -11.67 -23.28
N ILE A 115 33.44 -10.49 -22.97
CA ILE A 115 32.18 -10.02 -23.55
C ILE A 115 32.53 -8.72 -24.24
N TYR A 116 32.26 -8.64 -25.55
CA TYR A 116 32.44 -7.42 -26.34
C TYR A 116 31.81 -6.24 -25.58
N THR A 117 32.67 -5.34 -25.09
CA THR A 117 32.30 -4.35 -24.10
C THR A 117 31.63 -3.17 -24.79
N VAL A 118 30.33 -3.31 -25.07
CA VAL A 118 29.47 -2.14 -25.27
C VAL A 118 29.52 -1.38 -23.95
N THR A 119 30.40 -0.38 -23.91
CA THR A 119 30.65 0.46 -22.76
C THR A 119 29.98 1.79 -23.00
N LEU A 120 29.09 2.16 -22.10
CA LEU A 120 28.52 3.49 -22.08
C LEU A 120 29.52 4.42 -21.36
N SER A 121 29.99 5.45 -22.04
CA SER A 121 30.57 6.62 -21.38
C SER A 121 29.42 7.55 -21.00
N LEU A 122 29.06 7.54 -19.73
CA LEU A 122 28.04 8.45 -19.21
C LEU A 122 28.64 9.85 -19.06
N ASN A 123 27.98 10.84 -19.65
CA ASN A 123 28.30 12.24 -19.40
C ASN A 123 28.25 12.52 -17.88
N PRO A 124 29.23 13.24 -17.29
CA PRO A 124 29.24 13.58 -15.87
C PRO A 124 27.94 14.19 -15.35
N TYR A 125 27.26 15.00 -16.18
CA TYR A 125 25.96 15.58 -15.85
C TYR A 125 24.86 14.51 -15.76
N VAL A 126 24.77 13.63 -16.76
CA VAL A 126 23.80 12.52 -16.78
C VAL A 126 24.03 11.62 -15.57
N ARG A 127 25.28 11.28 -15.25
CA ARG A 127 25.64 10.52 -14.05
C ARG A 127 25.13 11.19 -12.78
N LYS A 128 25.37 12.49 -12.61
CA LYS A 128 24.94 13.24 -11.42
C LYS A 128 23.41 13.22 -11.30
N ILE A 129 22.69 13.48 -12.40
CA ILE A 129 21.23 13.44 -12.44
C ILE A 129 20.71 12.05 -12.05
N THR A 130 21.27 10.98 -12.63
CA THR A 130 20.85 9.60 -12.32
C THR A 130 21.10 9.24 -10.85
N LEU A 131 22.25 9.58 -10.29
CA LEU A 131 22.55 9.32 -8.87
C LEU A 131 21.64 10.10 -7.93
N THR A 132 21.37 11.37 -8.23
CA THR A 132 20.42 12.18 -7.46
C THR A 132 19.00 11.61 -7.57
N GLY A 133 18.57 11.20 -8.76
CA GLY A 133 17.27 10.56 -8.98
C GLY A 133 17.12 9.25 -8.19
N LEU A 134 18.15 8.39 -8.21
CA LEU A 134 18.17 7.15 -7.41
C LEU A 134 18.10 7.43 -5.91
N PHE A 135 18.82 8.44 -5.42
CA PHE A 135 18.77 8.83 -4.02
C PHE A 135 17.38 9.32 -3.61
N ILE A 136 16.78 10.22 -4.40
CA ILE A 136 15.41 10.71 -4.16
C ILE A 136 14.44 9.53 -4.15
N PHE A 137 14.53 8.64 -5.15
CA PHE A 137 13.67 7.46 -5.24
C PHE A 137 13.79 6.57 -4.00
N MET A 138 15.01 6.17 -3.62
CA MET A 138 15.23 5.34 -2.42
C MET A 138 14.72 6.02 -1.14
N PHE A 139 14.94 7.32 -1.01
CA PHE A 139 14.46 8.08 0.14
C PHE A 139 12.93 8.13 0.18
N THR A 140 12.27 8.44 -0.94
CA THR A 140 10.79 8.42 -1.01
C THR A 140 10.23 7.04 -0.71
N SER A 141 10.83 5.99 -1.28
CA SER A 141 10.47 4.60 -1.03
C SER A 141 10.54 4.25 0.46
N PHE A 142 11.61 4.63 1.13
CA PHE A 142 11.76 4.44 2.58
C PHE A 142 10.65 5.14 3.38
N LEU A 143 10.33 6.39 3.05
CA LEU A 143 9.27 7.13 3.76
C LEU A 143 7.89 6.50 3.55
N LEU A 144 7.61 5.96 2.35
CA LEU A 144 6.39 5.21 2.06
C LEU A 144 6.31 3.94 2.90
N SER A 145 7.37 3.12 2.88
CA SER A 145 7.43 1.86 3.64
C SER A 145 7.28 2.09 5.14
N TYR A 146 7.86 3.17 5.68
CA TYR A 146 7.68 3.53 7.09
C TYR A 146 6.20 3.78 7.44
N ASN A 147 5.48 4.53 6.60
CA ASN A 147 4.05 4.77 6.80
C ASN A 147 3.23 3.48 6.66
N TYR A 148 3.54 2.60 5.70
CA TYR A 148 2.86 1.30 5.59
C TYR A 148 3.06 0.43 6.83
N GLN A 149 4.29 0.36 7.36
CA GLN A 149 4.57 -0.41 8.57
C GLN A 149 3.79 0.11 9.79
N LEU A 150 3.64 1.43 9.93
CA LEU A 150 2.83 2.01 11.01
C LEU A 150 1.34 1.67 10.84
N ALA A 151 0.82 1.64 9.61
CA ALA A 151 -0.56 1.23 9.30
C ALA A 151 -0.81 -0.22 9.69
N ASP A 152 0.06 -1.12 9.27
CA ASP A 152 0.00 -2.53 9.64
C ASP A 152 0.09 -2.73 11.17
N GLN A 153 0.98 -1.99 11.86
CA GLN A 153 1.03 -2.02 13.32
C GLN A 153 -0.28 -1.59 13.97
N ILE A 154 -0.93 -0.55 13.45
CA ILE A 154 -2.20 -0.04 13.97
C ILE A 154 -3.33 -1.04 13.72
N GLU A 155 -3.41 -1.63 12.52
CA GLU A 155 -4.40 -2.67 12.20
C GLU A 155 -4.23 -3.90 13.09
N ASN A 156 -2.98 -4.35 13.28
CA ASN A 156 -2.66 -5.47 14.16
C ASN A 156 -2.99 -5.22 15.64
N LEU A 157 -3.06 -3.97 16.11
CA LEU A 157 -3.52 -3.68 17.47
C LEU A 157 -4.97 -4.11 17.69
N PHE A 158 -5.81 -3.92 16.68
CA PHE A 158 -7.25 -4.12 16.78
C PHE A 158 -7.72 -5.39 16.05
N TYR A 159 -6.83 -6.18 15.47
CA TYR A 159 -7.15 -7.40 14.70
C TYR A 159 -8.09 -8.37 15.45
N LYS A 160 -7.96 -8.49 16.77
CA LYS A 160 -8.84 -9.34 17.59
C LYS A 160 -10.15 -8.67 18.01
N GLU A 161 -10.18 -7.34 17.96
CA GLU A 161 -11.29 -6.48 18.37
C GLU A 161 -12.22 -6.15 17.21
N ILE A 162 -11.79 -6.38 15.97
CA ILE A 162 -12.55 -6.07 14.76
C ILE A 162 -13.02 -7.33 14.05
N GLN A 163 -14.22 -7.25 13.51
CA GLN A 163 -14.70 -8.12 12.45
C GLN A 163 -14.78 -7.32 11.15
N HIS A 164 -14.12 -7.82 10.11
CA HIS A 164 -14.20 -7.27 8.76
C HIS A 164 -15.08 -8.16 7.88
N ASP A 165 -15.80 -7.55 6.96
CA ASP A 165 -16.35 -8.26 5.81
C ASP A 165 -15.54 -7.96 4.52
N ASN A 166 -15.92 -8.60 3.41
CA ASN A 166 -15.24 -8.46 2.12
C ASN A 166 -15.31 -7.03 1.53
N PHE A 167 -16.14 -6.15 2.09
CA PHE A 167 -16.31 -4.76 1.65
C PHE A 167 -15.60 -3.77 2.56
N HIS A 168 -14.75 -4.28 3.47
CA HIS A 168 -14.08 -3.47 4.48
C HIS A 168 -15.09 -2.73 5.38
N ASN A 169 -16.26 -3.32 5.65
CA ASN A 169 -17.09 -2.84 6.74
C ASN A 169 -16.46 -3.31 8.06
N PHE A 170 -16.10 -2.36 8.92
CA PHE A 170 -15.49 -2.63 10.21
C PHE A 170 -16.59 -2.70 11.26
N ARG A 171 -16.59 -3.76 12.07
CA ARG A 171 -17.42 -3.84 13.28
C ARG A 171 -16.55 -4.14 14.47
N PHE A 172 -16.52 -3.22 15.43
CA PHE A 172 -15.84 -3.44 16.70
C PHE A 172 -16.69 -4.32 17.59
N ARG A 173 -16.10 -5.39 18.13
CA ARG A 173 -16.77 -6.38 18.98
C ARG A 173 -16.95 -5.91 20.43
N VAL A 174 -16.17 -4.90 20.82
CA VAL A 174 -16.10 -4.34 22.16
C VAL A 174 -16.03 -2.82 22.05
N PRO A 175 -16.55 -2.07 23.05
CA PRO A 175 -16.35 -0.62 23.11
C PRO A 175 -14.86 -0.28 23.12
N LEU A 176 -14.43 0.56 22.19
CA LEU A 176 -13.04 0.92 21.99
C LEU A 176 -12.51 1.78 23.13
N ALA A 177 -13.30 2.65 23.75
CA ALA A 177 -12.82 3.53 24.82
C ALA A 177 -12.29 2.74 26.04
N ALA A 178 -12.76 1.50 26.23
CA ALA A 178 -12.26 0.60 27.26
C ALA A 178 -11.02 -0.22 26.83
N SER A 179 -10.68 -0.21 25.54
CA SER A 179 -9.55 -0.98 25.00
C SER A 179 -8.21 -0.36 25.40
N PRO A 180 -7.28 -1.13 25.98
CA PRO A 180 -5.93 -0.65 26.30
C PRO A 180 -5.14 -0.26 25.04
N ASN A 181 -5.59 -0.73 23.86
CA ASN A 181 -4.94 -0.47 22.59
C ASN A 181 -5.14 0.98 22.09
N VAL A 182 -6.19 1.68 22.53
CA VAL A 182 -6.47 3.06 22.09
C VAL A 182 -5.33 4.02 22.42
N LYS A 183 -4.74 3.91 23.63
CA LYS A 183 -3.61 4.77 24.01
C LYS A 183 -2.40 4.53 23.10
N LYS A 184 -2.13 3.27 22.75
CA LYS A 184 -1.03 2.90 21.85
C LYS A 184 -1.31 3.34 20.42
N PHE A 185 -2.54 3.20 19.94
CA PHE A 185 -3.01 3.72 18.66
C PHE A 185 -2.76 5.23 18.53
N ILE A 186 -3.21 6.04 19.49
CA ILE A 186 -3.03 7.50 19.46
C ILE A 186 -1.53 7.87 19.42
N GLN A 187 -0.66 7.10 20.06
CA GLN A 187 0.78 7.32 20.01
C GLN A 187 1.39 6.96 18.66
N LEU A 188 0.97 5.85 18.05
CA LEU A 188 1.42 5.44 16.73
C LEU A 188 0.91 6.39 15.65
N ASP A 189 -0.34 6.86 15.75
CA ASP A 189 -0.95 7.77 14.76
C ASP A 189 -0.19 9.11 14.67
N LYS A 190 0.41 9.56 15.78
CA LYS A 190 1.25 10.77 15.80
C LYS A 190 2.61 10.59 15.11
N LYS A 191 3.06 9.35 14.90
CA LYS A 191 4.36 9.06 14.27
C LYS A 191 4.28 9.05 12.74
N TYR A 192 3.09 9.07 12.17
CA TYR A 192 2.95 9.11 10.72
C TYR A 192 3.63 10.34 10.12
N LEU A 193 4.36 10.11 9.04
CA LEU A 193 4.86 11.16 8.20
C LEU A 193 3.68 11.79 7.44
N PRO A 194 3.73 13.10 7.10
CA PRO A 194 2.66 13.82 6.40
C PRO A 194 2.54 13.44 4.91
N LEU A 195 2.71 12.16 4.59
CA LEU A 195 2.56 11.59 3.26
C LEU A 195 1.16 10.97 3.14
N ARG A 196 0.44 11.41 2.11
CA ARG A 196 -0.93 10.98 1.78
C ARG A 196 -0.83 9.89 0.72
N VAL A 197 -0.71 8.65 1.16
CA VAL A 197 -0.29 7.55 0.27
C VAL A 197 -1.23 6.36 0.30
N ASP A 198 -2.04 6.25 1.35
CA ASP A 198 -2.89 5.09 1.55
C ASP A 198 -4.29 5.51 2.03
N GLU A 199 -5.27 5.22 1.19
CA GLU A 199 -6.70 5.41 1.46
C GLU A 199 -7.17 4.49 2.57
N LYS A 200 -6.82 3.20 2.53
CA LYS A 200 -7.31 2.19 3.47
C LYS A 200 -6.92 2.55 4.90
N ARG A 201 -5.69 3.04 5.08
CA ARG A 201 -5.23 3.60 6.36
C ARG A 201 -6.07 4.80 6.81
N GLU A 202 -6.33 5.77 5.93
CA GLU A 202 -7.12 6.96 6.33
C GLU A 202 -8.55 6.56 6.70
N LEU A 203 -9.13 5.60 5.98
CA LEU A 203 -10.43 5.02 6.28
C LEU A 203 -10.40 4.32 7.65
N PHE A 204 -9.48 3.37 7.86
CA PHE A 204 -9.39 2.59 9.09
C PHE A 204 -9.16 3.45 10.33
N THR A 205 -8.18 4.35 10.28
CA THR A 205 -7.90 5.28 11.36
C THR A 205 -9.06 6.27 11.58
N GLY A 206 -9.74 6.67 10.49
CA GLY A 206 -10.97 7.47 10.57
C GLY A 206 -12.08 6.78 11.36
N GLU A 207 -12.29 5.49 11.07
CA GLU A 207 -13.30 4.68 11.74
C GLU A 207 -13.02 4.51 13.24
N ILE A 208 -11.76 4.25 13.62
CA ILE A 208 -11.39 4.20 15.05
C ILE A 208 -11.72 5.52 15.76
N TYR A 209 -11.36 6.66 15.15
CA TYR A 209 -11.66 7.96 15.76
C TYR A 209 -13.15 8.28 15.79
N LEU A 210 -13.92 7.85 14.78
CA LEU A 210 -15.36 8.03 14.74
C LEU A 210 -16.04 7.22 15.83
N GLU A 211 -15.66 5.96 15.99
CA GLU A 211 -16.21 5.09 17.03
C GLU A 211 -15.90 5.61 18.43
N LEU A 212 -14.65 6.03 18.68
CA LEU A 212 -14.31 6.71 19.94
C LEU A 212 -15.17 7.97 20.17
N SER A 213 -15.54 8.68 19.10
CA SER A 213 -16.42 9.83 19.18
C SER A 213 -17.89 9.46 19.45
N ARG A 214 -18.38 8.34 18.89
CA ARG A 214 -19.71 7.78 19.20
C ARG A 214 -19.80 7.39 20.69
N GLU A 215 -18.68 6.96 21.28
CA GLU A 215 -18.52 6.68 22.71
C GLU A 215 -18.31 7.94 23.59
N GLY A 216 -18.41 9.14 23.02
CA GLY A 216 -18.39 10.41 23.76
C GLY A 216 -17.02 11.06 23.91
N LEU A 217 -15.97 10.54 23.25
CA LEU A 217 -14.64 11.16 23.28
C LEU A 217 -14.51 12.27 22.21
N PRO A 218 -13.66 13.30 22.43
CA PRO A 218 -13.59 14.47 21.55
C PRO A 218 -12.73 14.21 20.30
N PHE A 219 -13.06 13.19 19.52
CA PHE A 219 -12.30 12.80 18.32
C PHE A 219 -13.03 13.01 16.99
N LEU A 220 -14.26 13.53 17.01
CA LEU A 220 -15.07 13.76 15.80
C LEU A 220 -14.33 14.54 14.71
N LYS A 221 -13.62 15.61 15.09
CA LYS A 221 -12.87 16.42 14.11
C LYS A 221 -11.73 15.63 13.47
N LYS A 222 -11.05 14.78 14.23
CA LYS A 222 -9.99 13.92 13.69
C LYS A 222 -10.56 12.88 12.74
N ALA A 223 -11.72 12.30 13.06
CA ALA A 223 -12.43 11.39 12.17
C ALA A 223 -12.78 12.10 10.85
N GLU A 224 -13.37 13.31 10.91
CA GLU A 224 -13.70 14.10 9.72
C GLU A 224 -12.47 14.34 8.85
N ASP A 225 -11.37 14.80 9.44
CA ASP A 225 -10.13 15.08 8.72
C ASP A 225 -9.54 13.82 8.04
N ARG A 226 -9.70 12.65 8.66
CA ARG A 226 -9.28 11.35 8.11
C ARG A 226 -10.12 10.98 6.90
N PHE A 227 -11.44 11.06 6.99
CA PHE A 227 -12.32 10.75 5.86
C PHE A 227 -12.24 11.77 4.72
N LEU A 228 -12.01 13.06 5.01
CA LEU A 228 -11.72 14.07 3.98
C LEU A 228 -10.43 13.74 3.22
N ARG A 229 -9.39 13.25 3.92
CA ARG A 229 -8.17 12.75 3.26
C ARG A 229 -8.41 11.49 2.46
N CYS A 230 -9.23 10.56 2.96
CA CYS A 230 -9.65 9.38 2.21
C CYS A 230 -10.31 9.76 0.88
N VAL A 231 -11.31 10.66 0.88
CA VAL A 231 -11.96 11.12 -0.35
C VAL A 231 -10.98 11.81 -1.30
N LYS A 232 -10.00 12.56 -0.78
CA LYS A 232 -8.98 13.18 -1.62
C LYS A 232 -8.07 12.15 -2.30
N LEU A 233 -7.76 11.03 -1.63
CA LEU A 233 -6.96 9.94 -2.18
C LEU A 233 -7.77 9.11 -3.18
N ASN A 234 -9.01 8.79 -2.83
CA ASN A 234 -9.94 8.07 -3.68
C ASN A 234 -11.31 8.77 -3.70
N PRO A 235 -11.54 9.62 -4.73
CA PRO A 235 -12.82 10.32 -4.88
C PRO A 235 -14.02 9.40 -5.15
N ARG A 236 -13.81 8.09 -5.34
CA ARG A 236 -14.84 7.07 -5.55
C ARG A 236 -15.08 6.19 -4.31
N SER A 237 -14.46 6.52 -3.18
CA SER A 237 -14.64 5.78 -1.93
C SER A 237 -16.03 6.02 -1.33
N ALA A 238 -16.98 5.13 -1.64
CA ALA A 238 -18.33 5.20 -1.12
C ALA A 238 -18.35 5.15 0.43
N PHE A 239 -17.46 4.38 1.04
CA PHE A 239 -17.33 4.27 2.50
C PHE A 239 -17.04 5.63 3.14
N CYS A 240 -16.04 6.34 2.62
CA CYS A 240 -15.65 7.62 3.18
C CYS A 240 -16.72 8.70 3.02
N TYR A 241 -17.55 8.65 1.95
CA TYR A 241 -18.71 9.53 1.84
C TYR A 241 -19.84 9.18 2.83
N ARG A 242 -20.06 7.89 3.12
CA ARG A 242 -21.03 7.45 4.13
C ARG A 242 -20.66 8.00 5.51
N GLU A 243 -19.41 7.81 5.92
CA GLU A 243 -18.95 8.29 7.23
C GLU A 243 -18.92 9.81 7.33
N LEU A 244 -18.52 10.53 6.27
CA LEU A 244 -18.63 11.99 6.24
C LEU A 244 -20.08 12.47 6.34
N SER A 245 -21.03 11.75 5.73
CA SER A 245 -22.46 12.05 5.88
C SER A 245 -22.89 11.86 7.34
N GLU A 246 -22.47 10.78 8.00
CA GLU A 246 -22.79 10.56 9.41
C GLU A 246 -22.20 11.66 10.30
N ILE A 247 -20.93 12.00 10.10
CA ILE A 247 -20.26 13.08 10.84
C ILE A 247 -20.99 14.42 10.63
N ALA A 248 -21.41 14.73 9.39
CA ALA A 248 -22.20 15.93 9.11
C ALA A 248 -23.54 15.92 9.88
N ARG A 249 -24.21 14.77 10.00
CA ARG A 249 -25.43 14.64 10.84
C ARG A 249 -25.12 14.84 12.32
N MET A 250 -24.02 14.27 12.82
CA MET A 250 -23.58 14.49 14.21
C MET A 250 -23.30 15.97 14.50
N ASN A 251 -22.80 16.72 13.50
CA ASN A 251 -22.60 18.17 13.55
C ASN A 251 -23.87 19.00 13.27
N LYS A 252 -25.02 18.36 13.00
CA LYS A 252 -26.30 19.01 12.63
C LYS A 252 -26.23 19.79 11.30
N GLU A 253 -25.34 19.40 10.40
CA GLU A 253 -25.17 19.96 9.05
C GLU A 253 -26.03 19.18 8.04
N GLU A 254 -27.36 19.24 8.17
CA GLU A 254 -28.30 18.37 7.42
C GLU A 254 -28.18 18.48 5.89
N GLU A 255 -27.96 19.69 5.35
CA GLU A 255 -27.80 19.87 3.90
C GLU A 255 -26.54 19.16 3.38
N LYS A 256 -25.41 19.35 4.06
CA LYS A 256 -24.14 18.70 3.73
C LYS A 256 -24.24 17.19 3.88
N ALA A 257 -24.91 16.72 4.94
CA ALA A 257 -25.20 15.31 5.13
C ALA A 257 -25.98 14.71 3.96
N GLY A 258 -27.04 15.38 3.51
CA GLY A 258 -27.83 14.96 2.34
C GLY A 258 -26.98 14.85 1.07
N GLN A 259 -26.18 15.86 0.76
CA GLN A 259 -25.30 15.86 -0.42
C GLN A 259 -24.26 14.72 -0.38
N LEU A 260 -23.69 14.44 0.79
CA LEU A 260 -22.71 13.36 0.98
C LEU A 260 -23.38 11.99 0.88
N LEU A 261 -24.59 11.84 1.43
CA LEU A 261 -25.38 10.63 1.35
C LEU A 261 -25.76 10.29 -0.10
N ASP A 262 -26.13 11.29 -0.89
CA ASP A 262 -26.44 11.10 -2.31
C ASP A 262 -25.22 10.63 -3.11
N LYS A 263 -24.04 11.20 -2.83
CA LYS A 263 -22.78 10.73 -3.41
C LYS A 263 -22.44 9.30 -2.99
N TYR A 264 -22.61 8.94 -1.73
CA TYR A 264 -22.44 7.57 -1.24
C TYR A 264 -23.35 6.60 -2.01
N LYS A 265 -24.66 6.89 -2.10
CA LYS A 265 -25.63 6.03 -2.80
C LYS A 265 -25.32 5.89 -4.30
N ALA A 266 -24.81 6.95 -4.93
CA ALA A 266 -24.40 6.90 -6.33
C ALA A 266 -23.17 6.00 -6.55
N LEU A 267 -22.26 5.93 -5.58
CA LEU A 267 -21.03 5.13 -5.65
C LEU A 267 -21.21 3.69 -5.16
N ASP A 268 -22.19 3.42 -4.30
CA ASP A 268 -22.60 2.08 -3.84
C ASP A 268 -24.08 1.79 -4.14
N PRO A 269 -24.44 1.59 -5.42
CA PRO A 269 -25.82 1.34 -5.83
C PRO A 269 -26.35 -0.03 -5.36
N LEU A 270 -25.48 -0.88 -4.82
CA LEU A 270 -25.83 -2.22 -4.34
C LEU A 270 -25.93 -2.29 -2.81
N HIS A 271 -25.68 -1.17 -2.11
CA HIS A 271 -25.72 -1.05 -0.65
C HIS A 271 -24.87 -2.12 0.06
N LEU A 272 -23.67 -2.35 -0.47
CA LEU A 272 -22.70 -3.32 0.05
C LEU A 272 -21.97 -2.77 1.27
N ILE A 273 -21.84 -1.46 1.36
CA ILE A 273 -21.25 -0.76 2.48
C ILE A 273 -22.34 -0.44 3.50
N LYS A 274 -22.12 -0.88 4.75
CA LYS A 274 -23.13 -0.89 5.82
C LYS A 274 -22.67 -0.14 7.05
#